data_AF-A0A3M1SI56-F1
#
_entry.id   AF-A0A3M1SI56-F1
#
_cell.length_a   1.000
_cell.length_b   1.000
_cell.length_c   1.000
_cell.angle_alpha   90.00
_cell.angle_beta   90.00
_cell.angle_gamma   90.00
#
_symmetry.space_group_name_H-M   'P 1'
#
loop_
_entity.id
_entity.type
_entity.pdbx_description
1 polymer ?
#
loop_
_entity_poly.entity_id
_entity_poly.type
_entity_poly.pdbx_seq_one_letter_code
_entity_poly.pdbx_strand_id
1 'polypeptide(L)'
;MRTGRPRQPIEIAESVEQLYALYRQEKDGLKRRRYQFAYELKRAASTDAAAKACGISGTAADTWVRWPRQGGLTELIAGQNWVGRRHVGGRLSEEQEGALVQEAAAG
;
A
#
# COMPACT_ATOMS: atom_id res chain seq x y z
N MET A 1 -20.05 -22.56 -1.66
CA MET A 1 -18.84 -22.52 -2.50
C MET A 1 -18.67 -21.11 -3.06
N ARG A 2 -17.74 -20.30 -2.54
CA ARG A 2 -17.44 -18.97 -3.11
C ARG A 2 -16.45 -19.19 -4.27
N THR A 3 -16.90 -18.90 -5.48
CA THR A 3 -16.13 -18.98 -6.72
C THR A 3 -14.87 -18.11 -6.60
N GLY A 4 -13.70 -18.76 -6.53
CA GLY A 4 -12.41 -18.09 -6.65
C GLY A 4 -12.29 -17.51 -8.05
N ARG A 5 -12.60 -16.23 -8.20
CA ARG A 5 -12.33 -15.50 -9.45
C ARG A 5 -10.80 -15.56 -9.66
N PRO A 6 -10.30 -16.01 -10.81
CA PRO A 6 -8.88 -15.95 -11.08
C PRO A 6 -8.47 -14.48 -10.98
N ARG A 7 -7.64 -14.17 -9.99
CA ARG A 7 -7.05 -12.84 -9.82
C ARG A 7 -6.14 -12.66 -11.03
N GLN A 8 -6.59 -11.88 -12.02
CA GLN A 8 -5.75 -11.59 -13.16
C GLN A 8 -4.45 -10.96 -12.66
N PRO A 9 -3.28 -11.45 -13.11
CA PRO A 9 -2.02 -10.86 -12.74
C PRO A 9 -1.96 -9.45 -13.31
N ILE A 10 -1.60 -8.47 -12.47
CA ILE A 10 -1.21 -7.15 -12.95
C ILE A 10 -0.02 -7.34 -13.89
N GLU A 11 -0.07 -6.73 -15.08
CA GLU A 11 1.09 -6.68 -15.95
C GLU A 11 2.08 -5.64 -15.40
N ILE A 12 3.03 -6.11 -14.60
CA ILE A 12 4.17 -5.34 -14.13
C ILE A 12 5.30 -5.57 -15.13
N ALA A 13 5.80 -4.53 -15.79
CA ALA A 13 6.86 -4.65 -16.79
C ALA A 13 8.22 -4.93 -16.13
N GLU A 14 8.49 -4.30 -14.99
CA GLU A 14 9.76 -4.34 -14.27
C GLU A 14 10.11 -5.76 -13.82
N SER A 15 11.35 -6.17 -14.03
CA SER A 15 11.83 -7.50 -13.60
C SER A 15 11.81 -7.65 -12.08
N VAL A 16 11.92 -8.89 -11.60
CA VAL A 16 12.00 -9.20 -10.16
C VAL A 16 13.16 -8.46 -9.51
N GLU A 17 14.30 -8.38 -10.19
CA GLU A 17 15.51 -7.71 -9.74
C GLU A 17 15.33 -6.19 -9.68
N GLN A 18 14.67 -5.60 -10.68
CA GLN A 18 14.35 -4.17 -10.68
C GLN A 18 13.42 -3.80 -9.53
N LEU A 19 12.38 -4.60 -9.28
CA LEU A 19 11.46 -4.40 -8.16
C LEU A 19 12.18 -4.52 -6.81
N TYR A 20 13.10 -5.48 -6.68
CA TYR A 20 13.91 -5.62 -5.47
C TYR A 20 14.86 -4.43 -5.26
N ALA A 21 15.48 -3.93 -6.32
CA ALA A 21 16.31 -2.72 -6.25
C ALA A 21 15.51 -1.50 -5.81
N LEU A 22 14.33 -1.28 -6.41
CA LEU A 22 13.41 -0.19 -6.04
C LEU A 22 12.95 -0.32 -4.58
N TYR A 23 12.59 -1.54 -4.14
CA TYR A 23 12.26 -1.82 -2.74
C TYR A 23 13.39 -1.46 -1.76
N ARG A 24 14.66 -1.72 -2.14
CA ARG A 24 15.83 -1.44 -1.30
C ARG A 24 16.19 0.05 -1.27
N GLN A 25 15.90 0.79 -2.34
CA GLN A 25 16.23 2.20 -2.49
C GLN A 25 15.15 3.13 -1.91
N GLU A 26 13.89 2.68 -1.91
CA GLU A 26 12.76 3.48 -1.44
C GLU A 26 12.80 3.71 0.08
N LYS A 27 12.66 4.97 0.48
CA LYS A 27 12.66 5.41 1.88
C LYS A 27 11.26 5.57 2.44
N ASP A 28 10.28 5.85 1.58
CA ASP A 28 8.88 5.95 1.96
C ASP A 28 8.34 4.55 2.33
N GLY A 29 7.93 4.38 3.58
CA GLY A 29 7.51 3.09 4.13
C GLY A 29 6.24 2.49 3.49
N LEU A 30 5.42 3.31 2.83
CA LEU A 30 4.26 2.84 2.07
C LEU A 30 4.67 2.43 0.65
N LYS A 31 5.40 3.30 -0.07
CA LYS A 31 5.89 2.99 -1.42
C LYS A 31 6.77 1.76 -1.39
N ARG A 32 7.64 1.64 -0.39
CA ARG A 32 8.46 0.47 -0.15
C ARG A 32 7.63 -0.80 0.01
N ARG A 33 6.52 -0.75 0.77
CA ARG A 33 5.60 -1.89 0.91
C ARG A 33 4.92 -2.28 -0.41
N ARG A 34 4.62 -1.31 -1.26
CA ARG A 34 4.05 -1.57 -2.59
C ARG A 34 5.07 -2.17 -3.56
N TYR A 35 6.32 -1.71 -3.53
CA TYR A 35 7.41 -2.36 -4.25
C TYR A 35 7.64 -3.80 -3.77
N GLN A 36 7.60 -4.03 -2.45
CA GLN A 36 7.67 -5.38 -1.89
C GLN A 36 6.50 -6.25 -2.37
N PHE A 37 5.29 -5.72 -2.38
CA PHE A 37 4.10 -6.44 -2.87
C PHE A 37 4.20 -6.80 -4.35
N ALA A 38 4.64 -5.86 -5.19
CA ALA A 38 4.92 -6.10 -6.60
C ALA A 38 5.99 -7.17 -6.83
N TYR A 39 7.07 -7.13 -6.05
CA TYR A 39 8.15 -8.12 -6.06
C TYR A 39 7.63 -9.53 -5.76
N GLU A 40 6.82 -9.68 -4.70
CA GLU A 40 6.25 -10.98 -4.33
C GLU A 40 5.28 -11.51 -5.38
N LEU A 41 4.39 -10.65 -5.91
CA LEU A 41 3.48 -11.03 -7.00
C LEU A 41 4.24 -11.55 -8.23
N LYS A 42 5.34 -10.89 -8.61
CA LYS A 42 6.12 -11.29 -9.79
C LYS A 42 6.94 -12.56 -9.58
N ARG A 43 7.27 -12.92 -8.32
CA ARG A 43 7.91 -14.20 -7.95
C ARG A 43 6.96 -15.41 -7.94
N ALA A 44 5.77 -15.28 -8.53
CA ALA A 44 4.70 -16.28 -8.54
C ALA A 44 4.00 -16.49 -7.19
N ALA A 45 4.04 -15.51 -6.28
CA ALA A 45 3.19 -15.52 -5.11
C ALA A 45 1.76 -15.17 -5.52
N SER A 46 0.78 -15.94 -5.03
CA SER A 46 -0.62 -15.52 -5.10
C SER A 46 -0.78 -14.16 -4.40
N THR A 47 -1.79 -13.39 -4.79
CA THR A 47 -2.10 -12.11 -4.12
C THR A 47 -2.22 -12.24 -2.60
N ASP A 48 -2.75 -13.36 -2.08
CA ASP A 48 -2.83 -13.61 -0.64
C ASP A 48 -1.45 -13.85 -0.01
N ALA A 49 -0.58 -14.58 -0.69
CA ALA A 49 0.79 -14.81 -0.22
C ALA A 49 1.59 -13.49 -0.22
N ALA A 50 1.48 -12.69 -1.28
CA ALA A 50 2.07 -11.35 -1.35
C ALA A 50 1.53 -10.41 -0.25
N ALA A 51 0.22 -10.47 0.01
CA ALA A 51 -0.42 -9.70 1.09
C ALA A 51 0.14 -10.08 2.46
N LYS A 52 0.25 -11.39 2.73
CA LYS A 52 0.80 -11.93 3.97
C LYS A 52 2.27 -11.53 4.16
N ALA A 53 3.08 -11.61 3.09
CA ALA A 53 4.49 -11.21 3.12
C ALA A 53 4.67 -9.69 3.40
N CYS A 54 3.71 -8.87 2.95
CA CYS A 54 3.74 -7.42 3.17
C CYS A 54 2.99 -6.96 4.44
N GLY A 55 2.37 -7.88 5.18
CA GLY A 55 1.60 -7.57 6.38
C GLY A 55 0.33 -6.74 6.11
N ILE A 56 -0.30 -6.91 4.94
CA ILE A 56 -1.52 -6.19 4.56
C ILE A 56 -2.73 -7.13 4.50
N SER A 57 -3.94 -6.58 4.64
CA SER A 57 -5.17 -7.36 4.52
C SER A 57 -5.44 -7.78 3.07
N GLY A 58 -6.15 -8.90 2.89
CA GLY A 58 -6.57 -9.36 1.56
C GLY A 58 -7.39 -8.31 0.79
N THR A 59 -8.21 -7.51 1.49
CA THR A 59 -8.96 -6.40 0.88
C THR A 59 -8.06 -5.29 0.36
N ALA A 60 -7.00 -4.94 1.10
CA ALA A 60 -6.02 -3.96 0.65
C ALA A 60 -5.25 -4.49 -0.57
N ALA A 61 -4.84 -5.75 -0.54
CA ALA A 61 -4.17 -6.41 -1.66
C ALA A 61 -5.05 -6.48 -2.91
N ASP A 62 -6.33 -6.85 -2.76
CA ASP A 62 -7.29 -6.83 -3.88
C ASP A 62 -7.48 -5.43 -4.45
N THR A 63 -7.44 -4.39 -3.60
CA THR A 63 -7.48 -2.98 -4.05
C THR A 63 -6.23 -2.64 -4.85
N TRP A 64 -5.06 -3.02 -4.36
CA TRP A 64 -3.78 -2.82 -5.03
C TRP A 64 -3.65 -3.60 -6.33
N VAL A 65 -4.36 -4.72 -6.49
CA VAL A 65 -4.39 -5.50 -7.73
C VAL A 65 -5.43 -5.01 -8.74
N ARG A 66 -6.59 -4.55 -8.26
CA ARG A 66 -7.69 -4.09 -9.12
C ARG A 66 -7.50 -2.68 -9.68
N TRP A 67 -6.72 -1.86 -8.99
CA TRP A 67 -6.54 -0.45 -9.35
C TRP A 67 -5.59 -0.25 -10.54
N PRO A 68 -4.41 -0.90 -10.60
CA PRO A 68 -3.52 -0.81 -11.73
C PRO A 68 -4.12 -1.63 -12.88
N ARG A 69 -4.97 -0.99 -13.68
CA ARG A 69 -5.63 -1.66 -14.82
C ARG A 69 -4.74 -1.65 -16.05
N GLN A 70 -3.92 -0.62 -16.23
CA GLN A 70 -3.03 -0.43 -17.40
C GLN A 70 -1.69 0.22 -17.05
N GLY A 71 -1.55 0.96 -15.94
CA GLY A 71 -0.30 1.64 -15.58
C GLY A 71 0.69 0.84 -14.73
N GLY A 72 0.45 -0.46 -14.55
CA GLY A 72 1.41 -1.40 -13.96
C GLY A 72 1.97 -0.94 -12.60
N LEU A 73 3.31 -0.94 -12.48
CA LEU A 73 3.98 -0.52 -11.25
C LEU A 73 3.76 0.95 -10.92
N THR A 74 3.74 1.84 -11.92
CA THR A 74 3.60 3.28 -11.69
C THR A 74 2.27 3.60 -11.02
N GLU A 75 1.16 3.02 -11.49
CA GLU A 75 -0.16 3.19 -10.87
C GLU A 75 -0.24 2.56 -9.48
N LEU A 76 0.41 1.40 -9.29
CA LEU A 76 0.49 0.76 -7.98
C LEU A 76 1.20 1.66 -6.96
N ILE A 77 2.31 2.29 -7.35
CA ILE A 77 3.08 3.19 -6.48
C ILE A 77 2.40 4.54 -6.30
N ALA A 78 1.78 5.10 -7.35
CA ALA A 78 1.10 6.39 -7.30
C ALA A 78 -0.27 6.34 -6.62
N GLY A 79 -0.87 5.16 -6.45
CA GLY A 79 -2.21 5.01 -5.88
C GLY A 79 -2.37 5.76 -4.55
N GLN A 80 -3.44 6.53 -4.38
CA GLN A 80 -3.65 7.21 -3.10
C GLN A 80 -3.91 6.20 -1.98
N ASN A 81 -3.46 6.54 -0.77
CA ASN A 81 -3.68 5.81 0.46
C ASN A 81 -5.18 5.60 0.71
N TRP A 82 -5.70 4.41 0.42
CA TRP A 82 -6.89 3.90 1.11
C TRP A 82 -6.42 3.00 2.25
N VAL A 83 -5.59 3.56 3.13
CA VAL A 83 -5.30 2.93 4.42
C VAL A 83 -6.54 3.12 5.28
N GLY A 84 -7.44 2.15 5.21
CA GLY A 84 -8.69 2.13 5.96
C GLY A 84 -9.71 3.13 5.45
N ARG A 85 -10.94 3.02 5.94
CA ARG A 85 -11.85 4.17 5.98
C ARG A 85 -11.02 5.35 6.47
N ARG A 86 -11.17 6.53 5.86
CA ARG A 86 -10.98 7.78 6.60
C ARG A 86 -11.65 7.53 7.96
N HIS A 87 -10.88 7.39 9.04
CA HIS A 87 -11.46 7.64 10.34
C HIS A 87 -11.91 9.09 10.22
N VAL A 88 -13.22 9.26 10.01
CA VAL A 88 -13.85 10.56 10.09
C VAL A 88 -13.55 11.01 11.51
N GLY A 89 -12.66 12.00 11.65
CA GLY A 89 -12.21 12.55 12.93
C GLY A 89 -11.01 11.81 13.53
N GLY A 90 -9.81 12.35 13.32
CA GLY A 90 -8.92 12.51 14.47
C GLY A 90 -9.71 13.23 15.55
N ARG A 91 -9.65 12.77 16.81
CA ARG A 91 -10.48 13.29 17.91
C ARG A 91 -10.22 14.78 18.23
N LEU A 92 -9.25 15.39 17.58
CA LEU A 92 -8.81 16.75 17.83
C LEU A 92 -8.89 17.55 16.53
N SER A 93 -9.52 18.72 16.58
CA SER A 93 -9.40 19.74 15.54
C SER A 93 -8.01 20.38 15.60
N GLU A 94 -7.57 21.02 14.51
CA GLU A 94 -6.32 21.82 14.47
C GLU A 94 -6.28 22.86 15.60
N GLU A 95 -7.44 23.34 16.03
CA GLU A 95 -7.61 24.29 17.13
C GLU A 95 -7.30 23.64 18.50
N GLN A 96 -7.70 22.39 18.69
CA GLN A 96 -7.39 21.63 19.92
C GLN A 96 -5.93 21.19 19.96
N GLU A 97 -5.32 20.91 18.81
CA GLU A 97 -3.87 20.69 18.72
C GLU A 97 -3.09 21.97 19.05
N GLY A 98 -3.55 23.12 18.54
CA GLY A 98 -2.95 24.42 18.85
C GLY A 98 -3.01 24.77 20.34
N ALA A 99 -4.14 24.48 20.99
CA ALA A 99 -4.31 24.72 22.43
C ALA A 99 -3.34 23.87 23.27
N LEU A 100 -3.15 22.59 22.94
CA LEU A 100 -2.23 21.70 23.64
C LEU A 100 -0.76 22.13 23.47
N VAL A 101 -0.38 22.64 22.29
CA VAL A 101 0.96 23.17 22.05
C VAL A 101 1.21 24.44 22.88
N GLN A 102 0.21 25.31 23.02
CA GLN A 102 0.35 26.51 23.87
C GLN A 102 0.41 26.15 25.35
N GLU A 103 -0.38 25.20 25.82
CA GLU A 103 -0.35 24.73 27.21
C GLU A 103 1.00 24.07 27.54
N ALA A 104 1.56 23.29 26.61
CA ALA A 104 2.89 22.70 26.76
C ALA A 104 4.03 23.73 26.75
N ALA A 105 3.87 24.86 26.07
CA ALA A 105 4.85 25.95 26.03
C ALA A 105 4.77 26.89 27.24
N ALA A 106 3.66 26.86 27.99
CA ALA A 106 3.44 27.66 29.19
C ALA A 106 3.88 26.95 30.49
N GLY A 107 4.44 25.74 30.39
CA GLY A 107 5.01 24.96 31.49
C GLY A 107 6.52 25.13 31.64
#